data_AF-A0A357BUN5-F1
#
_entry.id   AF-A0A357BUN5-F1
#
_cell.length_a   1.000
_cell.length_b   1.000
_cell.length_c   1.000
_cell.angle_alpha   90.00
_cell.angle_beta   90.00
_cell.angle_gamma   90.00
#
_symmetry.space_group_name_H-M   'P 1'
#
loop_
_entity.id
_entity.type
_entity.pdbx_description
1 polymer ?
#
loop_
_entity_poly.entity_id
_entity_poly.type
_entity_poly.pdbx_seq_one_letter_code
_entity_poly.pdbx_strand_id
1 'polypeptide(L)' 'MENLDTIVTVIGIIYGVLLVLAAFIRTKLTEAFRIDALFMPKPSEATRPLNLVIGILVAGYSIYSLLKG' A
#
# COMPACT_ATOMS: atom_id res chain seq x y z
N MET A 1 1.83 -12.71 19.04
CA MET A 1 1.69 -12.94 17.59
C MET A 1 2.59 -14.07 17.15
N GLU A 2 2.13 -14.96 16.27
CA GLU A 2 3.03 -15.93 15.63
C GLU A 2 4.02 -15.19 14.71
N ASN A 3 5.19 -15.76 14.44
CA ASN A 3 6.21 -15.12 13.58
C ASN A 3 5.65 -14.73 12.20
N LEU A 4 4.73 -15.54 11.66
CA LEU A 4 4.08 -15.28 10.39
C LEU A 4 3.20 -14.02 10.43
N ASP A 5 2.40 -13.84 11.48
CA ASP A 5 1.51 -12.69 11.65
C ASP A 5 2.32 -11.38 11.68
N THR A 6 3.43 -11.38 12.42
CA THR A 6 4.34 -10.23 12.50
C THR A 6 4.92 -9.90 11.13
N ILE A 7 5.38 -10.90 10.37
CA ILE A 7 5.93 -10.71 9.03
C ILE A 7 4.89 -10.11 8.08
N VAL A 8 3.68 -10.68 8.04
CA VAL A 8 2.58 -10.19 7.19
C VAL A 8 2.23 -8.75 7.56
N THR A 9 2.19 -8.45 8.85
CA THR A 9 1.88 -7.10 9.34
C THR A 9 2.95 -6.10 8.91
N VAL A 10 4.24 -6.42 9.06
CA VAL A 10 5.34 -5.57 8.63
C VAL A 10 5.33 -5.33 7.11
N ILE A 11 5.08 -6.38 6.32
CA ILE A 11 4.93 -6.24 4.86
C ILE A 11 3.74 -5.33 4.52
N GLY A 12 2.62 -5.47 5.23
CA GLY A 12 1.45 -4.61 5.07
C GLY A 12 1.79 -3.14 5.32
N ILE A 13 2.55 -2.83 6.37
CA ILE A 13 3.01 -1.45 6.63
C ILE A 13 3.87 -0.94 5.48
N ILE A 14 4.88 -1.71 5.05
CA ILE A 14 5.79 -1.31 3.98
C ILE A 14 5.02 -1.06 2.68
N TYR A 15 4.12 -1.97 2.31
CA TYR A 15 3.32 -1.85 1.09
C TYR A 15 2.33 -0.68 1.17
N GLY A 16 1.68 -0.47 2.31
CA GLY A 16 0.79 0.67 2.52
C GLY A 16 1.52 2.01 2.35
N VAL A 17 2.72 2.14 2.92
CA VAL A 17 3.58 3.32 2.72
C VAL A 17 3.97 3.49 1.25
N LEU A 18 4.35 2.40 0.58
CA LEU A 18 4.69 2.43 -0.84
C LEU A 18 3.53 2.94 -1.71
N LEU A 19 2.29 2.53 -1.41
CA LEU A 19 1.09 3.00 -2.10
C LEU A 19 0.82 4.49 -1.85
N VAL A 20 1.01 4.97 -0.61
CA VAL A 20 0.95 6.41 -0.32
C VAL A 20 1.96 7.18 -1.17
N LEU A 21 3.21 6.70 -1.25
CA LEU A 21 4.24 7.30 -2.08
C LEU A 21 3.87 7.24 -3.57
N ALA A 22 3.28 6.14 -4.04
CA ALA A 22 2.89 5.96 -5.44
C ALA A 22 1.80 6.93 -5.91
N ALA A 23 1.04 7.53 -4.98
CA ALA A 23 0.09 8.59 -5.30
C ALA A 23 0.77 9.90 -5.73
N PHE A 24 2.00 10.16 -5.27
CA PHE A 24 2.71 11.43 -5.49
C PHE A 24 3.97 11.29 -6.35
N ILE A 25 4.69 10.18 -6.22
CA ILE A 25 6.03 10.00 -6.79
C ILE A 25 5.97 9.04 -7.98
N ARG A 26 6.57 9.45 -9.09
CA ARG A 26 6.70 8.69 -10.34
C ARG A 26 8.09 8.09 -10.45
N THR A 27 8.23 6.80 -10.14
CA THR A 27 9.47 6.04 -10.31
C THR A 27 9.15 4.66 -10.85
N LYS A 28 10.14 3.97 -11.45
CA LYS A 28 9.98 2.57 -11.87
C LYS A 28 9.45 1.68 -10.74
N LEU A 29 9.88 1.95 -9.51
CA LEU A 29 9.42 1.23 -8.33
C LEU A 29 7.96 1.55 -8.03
N THR A 30 7.61 2.81 -7.82
CA THR A 30 6.22 3.17 -7.46
C THR A 30 5.23 2.75 -8.55
N GLU A 31 5.58 2.86 -9.83
CA GLU A 31 4.73 2.41 -10.93
C GLU A 31 4.46 0.90 -10.93
N ALA A 32 5.46 0.09 -10.59
CA ALA A 32 5.31 -1.36 -10.58
C ALA A 32 4.38 -1.87 -9.47
N PHE A 33 4.20 -1.09 -8.39
CA PHE A 33 3.46 -1.50 -7.19
C PHE A 33 2.11 -0.82 -7.02
N ARG A 34 1.76 0.10 -7.93
CA ARG A 34 0.48 0.81 -7.95
C ARG A 34 -0.70 -0.17 -7.96
N ILE A 35 -1.60 -0.02 -7.00
CA ILE A 35 -2.77 -0.87 -6.88
C ILE A 35 -3.76 -0.62 -8.02
N ASP A 36 -3.93 0.64 -8.45
CA ASP A 36 -4.81 0.95 -9.56
C ASP A 36 -4.31 0.34 -10.88
N ALA A 37 -3.00 0.24 -11.07
CA ALA A 37 -2.41 -0.41 -12.24
C ALA A 37 -2.59 -1.94 -12.26
N LEU A 38 -2.74 -2.57 -11.09
CA LEU A 38 -2.98 -4.01 -10.99
C LEU A 38 -4.44 -4.39 -11.28
N PHE A 39 -5.39 -3.52 -10.95
CA PHE A 39 -6.83 -3.85 -11.02
C PHE A 39 -7.60 -3.09 -12.10
N MET A 40 -7.06 -2.02 -12.67
CA MET A 40 -7.74 -1.23 -13.70
C MET A 40 -7.16 -1.47 -15.10
N PRO A 41 -8.00 -1.55 -16.15
CA PRO A 41 -7.51 -1.75 -17.53
C PRO A 41 -6.72 -0.56 -18.10
N LYS A 42 -6.98 0.65 -17.60
CA LYS A 42 -6.39 1.90 -18.10
C LYS A 42 -6.03 2.81 -16.92
N PRO A 43 -5.03 2.43 -16.11
CA PRO A 43 -4.59 3.26 -14.99
C PRO A 43 -4.08 4.60 -15.51
N SER A 44 -4.46 5.69 -14.86
CA SER A 44 -4.14 7.06 -15.26
C SER A 44 -3.88 7.95 -14.06
N GLU A 45 -3.57 9.23 -14.28
CA GLU A 45 -3.43 10.20 -13.19
C GLU A 45 -4.72 10.36 -12.38
N ALA A 46 -5.89 10.18 -13.01
CA ALA A 46 -7.18 10.29 -12.34
C ALA A 46 -7.45 9.15 -11.36
N THR A 47 -6.86 7.97 -11.61
CA THR A 47 -7.01 6.78 -10.74
C THR A 47 -5.92 6.70 -9.68
N ARG A 48 -4.84 7.49 -9.84
CA ARG A 48 -3.70 7.49 -8.93
C ARG A 48 -4.03 7.79 -7.47
N PRO A 49 -4.96 8.71 -7.15
CA PRO A 49 -5.40 8.94 -5.77
C PRO A 49 -5.95 7.70 -5.06
N LEU A 50 -6.37 6.66 -5.79
CA LEU A 50 -6.77 5.39 -5.18
C LEU A 50 -5.63 4.75 -4.39
N ASN A 51 -4.37 4.89 -4.84
CA ASN A 51 -3.20 4.39 -4.13
C ASN A 51 -3.06 5.05 -2.75
N LEU A 52 -3.39 6.34 -2.63
CA LEU A 52 -3.36 7.04 -1.34
C LEU A 52 -4.41 6.46 -0.39
N VAL A 53 -5.66 6.33 -0.86
CA VAL A 53 -6.76 5.80 -0.04
C VAL A 53 -6.46 4.39 0.43
N ILE A 54 -6.09 3.50 -0.49
CA ILE A 54 -5.79 2.11 -0.16
C ILE A 54 -4.51 2.01 0.69
N GLY A 55 -3.48 2.81 0.39
CA GLY A 55 -2.25 2.85 1.16
C GLY A 55 -2.47 3.23 2.62
N ILE A 56 -3.29 4.24 2.89
CA ILE A 56 -3.67 4.63 4.26
C ILE A 56 -4.43 3.51 4.97
N LEU A 57 -5.39 2.87 4.29
CA LEU A 57 -6.16 1.76 4.88
C LEU A 57 -5.26 0.57 5.22
N VAL A 58 -4.36 0.18 4.31
CA VAL A 58 -3.46 -0.96 4.49
C VAL A 58 -2.43 -0.67 5.58
N ALA A 59 -1.75 0.49 5.53
CA ALA A 59 -0.77 0.87 6.55
C ALA A 59 -1.44 1.05 7.91
N GLY A 60 -2.58 1.76 7.97
CA GLY A 60 -3.31 2.02 9.20
C GLY A 60 -3.81 0.75 9.87
N TYR A 61 -4.41 -0.18 9.12
CA TYR A 61 -4.82 -1.49 9.65
C TYR A 61 -3.63 -2.30 10.16
N SER A 62 -2.54 -2.35 9.38
CA SER A 62 -1.35 -3.11 9.75
C SER A 62 -0.69 -2.55 11.01
N ILE A 63 -0.55 -1.22 11.13
CA ILE A 63 -0.06 -0.56 12.34
C ILE A 63 -0.96 -0.86 13.54
N TYR A 64 -2.28 -0.73 13.37
CA TYR A 64 -3.23 -1.06 14.44
C TYR A 64 -3.11 -2.52 14.89
N SER A 65 -2.99 -3.46 13.94
CA SER A 65 -2.80 -4.88 14.21
C SER A 65 -1.50 -5.14 14.98
N LEU A 66 -0.41 -4.47 14.62
CA LEU A 66 0.88 -4.58 15.31
C LEU A 66 0.82 -4.05 16.75
N LEU A 67 0.08 -2.97 16.99
CA LEU A 67 -0.04 -2.36 18.31
C LEU A 67 -1.01 -3.11 19.25
N LYS A 68 -1.98 -3.83 18.68
CA LYS A 68 -2.96 -4.61 19.45
C LYS A 68 -2.49 -6.04 19.76
N GLY A 69 -1.67 -6.62 18.88
CA GLY A 69 -1.14 -7.98 19.01
C GLY A 69 -0.02 -8.12 20.03
#